data_AF-A0A2V7TPU2-F1
#
_entry.id   AF-A0A2V7TPU2-F1
#
_cell.length_a   1.000
_cell.length_b   1.000
_cell.length_c   1.000
_cell.angle_alpha   90.00
_cell.angle_beta   90.00
_cell.angle_gamma   90.00
#
_symmetry.space_group_name_H-M   'P 1'
#
loop_
_entity.id
_entity.type
_entity.pdbx_description
1 polymer ?
#
loop_
_entity_poly.entity_id
_entity_poly.type
_entity_poly.pdbx_seq_one_letter_code
_entity_poly.pdbx_strand_id
1 'polypeptide(L)'
;MTTMGRLANKNILITGGNSGIGLAAAQEFDREGARVAICGLNEKTLKAAQETLGAGSLAVRADVSNLADLDAMFTTVKREFGHLDGIFVNAGHSEFLPFEEVT
;
A
#
# COMPACT_ATOMS: atom_id res chain seq x y z
N MET A 1 -16.70 20.98 16.99
CA MET A 1 -16.69 19.55 16.60
C MET A 1 -15.55 19.36 15.63
N THR A 2 -14.50 18.65 16.02
CA THR A 2 -13.47 18.21 15.07
C THR A 2 -14.13 17.12 14.23
N THR A 3 -14.46 17.43 12.97
CA THR A 3 -15.03 16.43 12.07
C THR A 3 -14.01 15.30 11.92
N MET A 4 -14.40 14.07 12.24
CA MET A 4 -13.56 12.89 12.02
C MET A 4 -13.20 12.84 10.53
N GLY A 5 -11.95 12.52 10.21
CA GLY A 5 -11.50 12.37 8.82
C GLY A 5 -12.34 11.35 8.07
N ARG A 6 -12.45 11.48 6.75
CA ARG A 6 -13.36 10.69 5.90
C ARG A 6 -13.12 9.18 5.98
N LEU A 7 -11.91 8.78 6.37
CA LEU A 7 -11.48 7.38 6.48
C LEU A 7 -11.18 6.99 7.93
N ALA A 8 -11.68 7.73 8.91
CA ALA A 8 -11.46 7.44 10.31
C ALA A 8 -11.84 5.99 10.65
N ASN A 9 -10.92 5.30 11.33
CA ASN A 9 -11.05 3.90 11.74
C ASN A 9 -11.17 2.90 10.59
N LYS A 10 -10.68 3.24 9.38
CA LYS A 10 -10.63 2.33 8.24
C LYS A 10 -9.26 1.68 8.07
N ASN A 11 -9.25 0.37 7.88
CA ASN A 11 -8.07 -0.41 7.55
C ASN A 11 -7.94 -0.51 6.03
N ILE A 12 -6.97 0.18 5.43
CA ILE A 12 -6.82 0.25 3.96
C ILE A 12 -5.48 -0.32 3.52
N LEU A 13 -5.50 -1.22 2.54
CA LEU A 13 -4.29 -1.70 1.85
C LEU A 13 -4.08 -0.93 0.55
N ILE A 14 -2.86 -0.48 0.28
CA ILE A 14 -2.47 0.20 -0.96
C ILE A 14 -1.33 -0.58 -1.61
N THR A 15 -1.57 -1.14 -2.79
CA THR A 15 -0.50 -1.78 -3.56
C THR A 15 0.32 -0.74 -4.31
N GLY A 16 1.64 -0.91 -4.37
CA GLY A 16 2.54 0.11 -4.91
C GLY A 16 2.53 1.40 -4.06
N GLY A 17 2.28 1.27 -2.75
CA GLY A 17 2.17 2.39 -1.81
C GLY A 17 3.51 3.02 -1.40
N ASN A 18 4.63 2.57 -1.98
CA ASN A 18 5.98 3.01 -1.65
C ASN A 18 6.51 4.15 -2.53
N SER A 19 5.74 4.62 -3.52
CA SER A 19 6.13 5.76 -4.38
C SER A 19 4.94 6.39 -5.10
N GLY A 20 5.17 7.56 -5.72
CA GLY A 20 4.24 8.19 -6.65
C GLY A 20 2.82 8.37 -6.10
N ILE A 21 1.83 8.01 -6.93
CA ILE A 21 0.40 8.13 -6.59
C ILE A 21 0.04 7.25 -5.38
N GLY A 22 0.62 6.05 -5.28
CA GLY A 22 0.35 5.14 -4.17
C GLY A 22 0.82 5.70 -2.83
N LEU A 23 2.01 6.31 -2.78
CA LEU A 23 2.52 6.97 -1.58
C LEU A 23 1.71 8.22 -1.21
N ALA A 24 1.38 9.05 -2.21
CA ALA A 24 0.53 10.21 -1.96
C ALA A 24 -0.85 9.81 -1.41
N ALA A 25 -1.45 8.75 -1.95
CA ALA A 25 -2.70 8.19 -1.42
C ALA A 25 -2.52 7.63 0.00
N ALA A 26 -1.41 6.95 0.29
CA ALA A 26 -1.13 6.42 1.63
C ALA A 26 -1.06 7.53 2.68
N GLN A 27 -0.33 8.60 2.39
CA GLN A 27 -0.21 9.76 3.27
C GLN A 27 -1.55 10.47 3.46
N GLU A 28 -2.31 10.64 2.37
CA GLU A 28 -3.63 11.29 2.44
C GLU A 28 -4.65 10.44 3.20
N PHE A 29 -4.63 9.12 3.03
CA PHE A 29 -5.55 8.23 3.75
C PHE A 29 -5.24 8.18 5.24
N ASP A 30 -3.95 8.14 5.59
CA ASP A 30 -3.48 8.27 6.97
C ASP A 30 -3.90 9.61 7.58
N ARG A 31 -3.74 10.72 6.85
CA ARG A 31 -4.21 12.06 7.25
C ARG A 31 -5.72 12.11 7.48
N GLU A 32 -6.49 11.36 6.70
CA GLU A 32 -7.95 11.21 6.85
C GLU A 32 -8.36 10.17 7.91
N GLY A 33 -7.40 9.64 8.69
CA GLY A 33 -7.64 8.79 9.86
C GLY A 33 -7.70 7.29 9.58
N ALA A 34 -7.29 6.86 8.39
CA ALA A 34 -7.14 5.44 8.09
C ALA A 34 -5.91 4.86 8.78
N ARG A 35 -5.95 3.57 9.10
CA ARG A 35 -4.76 2.77 9.35
C ARG A 35 -4.32 2.16 8.02
N VAL A 36 -3.13 2.51 7.56
CA VAL A 36 -2.69 2.19 6.19
C VAL A 36 -1.66 1.06 6.18
N ALA A 37 -1.90 0.06 5.34
CA ALA A 37 -0.91 -0.92 4.92
C ALA A 37 -0.44 -0.58 3.49
N ILE A 38 0.87 -0.58 3.25
CA ILE A 38 1.46 -0.40 1.91
C ILE A 38 2.25 -1.64 1.51
N CYS A 39 2.22 -1.97 0.21
CA CYS A 39 3.12 -2.98 -0.35
C CYS A 39 3.92 -2.46 -1.55
N GLY A 40 5.06 -3.11 -1.80
CA GLY A 40 5.94 -2.84 -2.93
C GLY A 40 7.14 -3.80 -2.97
N LEU A 41 7.92 -3.72 -4.05
CA LEU A 41 9.05 -4.63 -4.30
C LEU A 41 10.34 -4.21 -3.58
N ASN A 42 10.60 -2.90 -3.50
CA ASN A 42 11.87 -2.37 -3.01
C ASN A 42 11.77 -2.00 -1.53
N GLU A 43 12.39 -2.81 -0.67
CA GLU A 43 12.39 -2.65 0.79
C GLU A 43 12.89 -1.28 1.26
N LYS A 44 13.90 -0.71 0.61
CA LYS A 44 14.45 0.60 1.00
C LYS A 44 13.40 1.70 0.82
N THR A 45 12.77 1.76 -0.36
CA THR A 45 11.71 2.73 -0.63
C THR A 45 10.46 2.48 0.21
N LEU A 46 10.14 1.22 0.48
CA LEU A 46 9.01 0.83 1.30
C LEU A 46 9.20 1.26 2.76
N LYS A 47 10.40 1.07 3.31
CA LYS A 47 10.76 1.57 4.65
C LYS A 47 10.69 3.09 4.73
N ALA A 48 11.28 3.78 3.75
CA ALA A 48 11.23 5.25 3.70
C ALA A 48 9.79 5.78 3.60
N ALA A 49 8.93 5.11 2.83
CA ALA A 49 7.51 5.43 2.75
C ALA A 49 6.80 5.25 4.10
N GLN A 50 7.05 4.14 4.79
CA GLN A 50 6.44 3.87 6.10
C GLN A 50 6.82 4.94 7.15
N GLU A 51 8.05 5.46 7.11
CA GLU A 51 8.51 6.54 7.99
C GLU A 51 7.71 7.85 7.83
N THR A 52 6.95 8.00 6.72
CA THR A 52 6.09 9.15 6.46
C THR A 52 4.63 8.95 6.89
N LEU A 53 4.27 7.77 7.38
CA LEU A 53 2.91 7.39 7.77
C LEU A 53 2.73 7.40 9.29
N GLY A 54 1.48 7.50 9.74
CA GLY A 54 1.11 7.49 11.14
C GLY A 54 1.48 6.20 11.88
N ALA A 55 1.46 6.31 13.22
CA ALA A 55 1.68 5.18 14.10
C ALA A 55 0.62 4.08 13.85
N GLY A 56 1.09 2.86 13.64
CA GLY A 56 0.22 1.71 13.30
C GLY A 56 0.13 1.40 11.81
N SER A 57 0.80 2.17 10.96
CA SER A 57 0.99 1.81 9.55
C SER A 57 1.83 0.54 9.40
N LEU A 58 1.59 -0.20 8.32
CA LEU A 58 2.25 -1.47 8.02
C LEU A 58 2.89 -1.41 6.63
N ALA A 59 4.16 -1.80 6.54
CA ALA A 59 4.83 -2.02 5.27
C ALA A 59 5.06 -3.52 5.06
N VAL A 60 4.60 -4.05 3.92
CA VAL A 60 4.82 -5.45 3.54
C VAL A 60 5.48 -5.51 2.18
N ARG A 61 6.68 -6.10 2.09
CA ARG A 61 7.26 -6.43 0.79
C ARG A 61 6.41 -7.52 0.15
N ALA A 62 5.92 -7.29 -1.07
CA ALA A 62 5.20 -8.28 -1.85
C ALA A 62 5.25 -7.94 -3.34
N ASP A 63 5.46 -8.95 -4.17
CA ASP A 63 5.18 -8.89 -5.60
C ASP A 63 3.70 -9.27 -5.85
N VAL A 64 2.90 -8.30 -6.31
CA VAL A 64 1.48 -8.51 -6.57
C VAL A 64 1.21 -9.40 -7.78
N SER A 65 2.22 -9.70 -8.60
CA SER A 65 2.13 -10.68 -9.69
C SER A 65 2.34 -12.12 -9.22
N ASN A 66 2.81 -12.32 -7.99
CA ASN A 66 3.09 -13.63 -7.40
C ASN A 66 2.03 -14.01 -6.35
N LEU A 67 1.33 -15.13 -6.59
CA LEU A 67 0.25 -15.58 -5.71
C LEU A 67 0.72 -15.93 -4.28
N ALA A 68 1.93 -16.50 -4.13
CA ALA A 68 2.46 -16.83 -2.80
C ALA A 68 2.80 -15.57 -1.99
N ASP A 69 3.30 -14.53 -2.67
CA ASP A 69 3.55 -13.23 -2.05
C ASP A 69 2.24 -12.56 -1.62
N LEU A 70 1.17 -12.66 -2.44
CA LEU A 70 -0.16 -12.19 -2.08
C LEU A 70 -0.69 -12.91 -0.83
N ASP A 71 -0.61 -14.24 -0.78
CA ASP A 71 -1.06 -15.02 0.38
C ASP A 71 -0.30 -14.65 1.66
N ALA A 72 1.02 -14.49 1.57
CA ALA A 72 1.85 -14.06 2.69
C ALA A 72 1.54 -12.63 3.15
N MET A 73 1.30 -11.72 2.20
CA MET A 73 0.91 -10.34 2.47
C MET A 73 -0.44 -10.29 3.18
N PHE A 74 -1.47 -10.95 2.64
CA PHE A 74 -2.80 -10.95 3.27
C PHE A 74 -2.79 -11.64 4.63
N THR A 75 -1.98 -12.69 4.82
CA THR A 75 -1.78 -13.31 6.14
C THR A 75 -1.23 -12.32 7.15
N THR A 76 -0.21 -11.54 6.75
CA THR A 76 0.39 -10.50 7.59
C THR A 76 -0.60 -9.38 7.88
N VAL A 77 -1.27 -8.84 6.86
CA VAL A 77 -2.28 -7.79 7.03
C VAL A 77 -3.42 -8.26 7.94
N LYS A 78 -3.93 -9.48 7.77
CA LYS A 78 -4.97 -10.04 8.64
C LYS A 78 -4.51 -10.15 10.09
N ARG A 79 -3.26 -10.55 10.34
CA ARG A 79 -2.70 -10.62 11.69
C ARG A 79 -2.62 -9.24 12.35
N GLU A 80 -2.13 -8.23 11.63
CA GLU A 80 -1.87 -6.91 12.20
C GLU A 80 -3.14 -6.03 12.27
N PHE A 81 -4.02 -6.12 11.27
CA PHE A 81 -5.19 -5.24 11.11
C PHE A 81 -6.51 -5.95 11.46
N GLY A 82 -6.53 -7.28 11.49
CA GLY A 82 -7.73 -8.11 11.71
C GLY A 82 -8.61 -8.21 10.46
N HIS A 83 -8.91 -7.08 9.83
CA HIS A 83 -9.70 -6.97 8.61
C HIS A 83 -9.23 -5.79 7.75
N LEU A 84 -9.66 -5.77 6.48
CA LEU A 84 -9.54 -4.61 5.59
C LEU A 84 -10.93 -4.07 5.29
N ASP A 85 -11.10 -2.75 5.36
CA ASP A 85 -12.29 -2.06 4.88
C ASP A 85 -12.21 -1.76 3.38
N GLY A 86 -11.00 -1.69 2.83
CA GLY A 86 -10.78 -1.34 1.44
C GLY A 86 -9.38 -1.67 0.95
N ILE A 87 -9.25 -1.78 -0.37
CA ILE A 87 -7.99 -1.99 -1.07
C ILE A 87 -7.93 -1.00 -2.22
N PHE A 88 -6.83 -0.24 -2.29
CA PHE A 88 -6.47 0.53 -3.46
C PHE A 88 -5.43 -0.24 -4.28
N VAL A 89 -5.90 -0.89 -5.35
CA VAL A 89 -5.05 -1.67 -6.26
C VAL A 89 -4.37 -0.69 -7.23
N ASN A 90 -3.19 -0.19 -6.84
CA ASN A 90 -2.47 0.84 -7.57
C ASN A 90 -1.13 0.36 -8.17
N ALA A 91 -0.57 -0.76 -7.68
CA ALA A 91 0.69 -1.30 -8.21
C ALA A 91 0.60 -1.49 -9.74
N GLY A 92 1.56 -0.88 -10.43
CA GLY A 92 1.69 -0.95 -11.87
C GLY A 92 2.97 -0.26 -12.29
N HIS A 93 3.56 -0.75 -13.38
CA HIS A 93 4.66 -0.09 -14.06
C HIS A 93 4.44 -0.22 -15.56
N SER A 94 5.11 0.62 -16.32
CA SER A 94 5.11 0.55 -17.78
C SER A 94 6.51 0.82 -18.27
N GLU A 95 6.89 0.13 -19.33
CA GLU A 95 8.15 0.32 -20.03
C GLU A 95 7.81 0.67 -21.48
N PHE A 96 8.54 1.63 -22.04
CA PHE A 96 8.38 2.03 -23.43
C PHE A 96 9.41 1.30 -24.27
N LEU A 97 8.94 0.35 -25.08
CA LEU A 97 9.76 -0.42 -26.01
C LEU A 97 9.15 -0.32 -27.43
N PRO A 98 9.96 -0.38 -28.50
CA PRO A 98 9.44 -0.68 -29.83
C PRO A 98 8.58 -1.95 -29.81
N PHE A 99 7.57 -2.02 -30.68
CA PHE A 99 6.64 -3.16 -30.70
C PHE A 99 7.37 -4.48 -30.92
N GLU A 100 8.42 -4.48 -31.73
CA GLU A 100 9.25 -5.64 -32.04
C GLU A 100 10.04 -6.18 -30.84
N GLU A 101 10.15 -5.41 -29.75
CA GLU A 101 10.93 -5.75 -28.55
C GLU A 101 10.05 -6.16 -27.35
N VAL A 102 8.72 -6.12 -27.46
CA VAL A 102 7.79 -6.54 -26.40
C VAL A 102 7.68 -8.08 -26.33
N THR A 103 7.88 -8.67 -25.14
CA THR A 103 7.76 -10.12 -24.89
C THR A 103 6.44 -10.53 -24.25
#